data_AF-A0A945ALE9-F1
#
_entry.id   AF-A0A945ALE9-F1
#
_cell.length_a   1.000
_cell.length_b   1.000
_cell.length_c   1.000
_cell.angle_alpha   90.00
_cell.angle_beta   90.00
_cell.angle_gamma   90.00
#
_symmetry.space_group_name_H-M   'P 1'
#
loop_
_entity.id
_entity.type
_entity.pdbx_description
1 polymer ?
#
loop_
_entity_poly.entity_id
_entity_poly.type
_entity_poly.pdbx_seq_one_letter_code
_entity_poly.pdbx_strand_id
1 'polypeptide(L)'
;MNKITLGEEIYTCQSDESVLDTLIREDVDISYSCQKGTCHSCLSRSIGSAPPEAAQKGLKDTQKRQKYFLACLCYPEADMQIKLPDQSEIFSQGKVIIHEMLNYNTLLLKLECQDIKEYYAGQFVNLQRDDGLIRSYSIANVP
;
A
#
# COMPACT_ATOMS: atom_id res chain seq x y z
N MET A 1 13.82 19.33 8.69
CA MET A 1 14.22 18.06 8.05
C MET A 1 14.19 17.00 9.12
N ASN A 2 13.38 15.97 8.92
CA ASN A 2 13.17 14.89 9.89
C ASN A 2 13.81 13.61 9.38
N LYS A 3 14.25 12.74 10.28
CA LYS A 3 14.89 11.48 9.91
C LYS A 3 13.87 10.36 9.85
N ILE A 4 13.95 9.55 8.80
CA ILE A 4 13.17 8.33 8.63
C ILE A 4 14.12 7.14 8.78
N THR A 5 13.93 6.32 9.81
CA THR A 5 14.71 5.10 10.01
C THR A 5 13.95 3.90 9.49
N LEU A 6 14.52 3.16 8.52
CA LEU A 6 13.99 1.91 7.98
C LEU A 6 15.02 0.81 8.19
N GLY A 7 14.76 -0.10 9.14
CA GLY A 7 15.75 -1.10 9.53
C GLY A 7 16.99 -0.44 10.15
N GLU A 8 18.16 -0.62 9.53
CA GLU A 8 19.43 0.00 9.92
C GLU A 8 19.73 1.30 9.16
N GLU A 9 18.96 1.61 8.13
CA GLU A 9 19.17 2.75 7.24
C GLU A 9 18.42 3.99 7.73
N ILE A 10 19.00 5.16 7.47
CA ILE A 10 18.45 6.45 7.89
C ILE A 10 18.41 7.39 6.69
N TYR A 11 17.21 7.86 6.40
CA TYR A 11 16.92 8.77 5.29
C TYR A 11 16.54 10.14 5.83
N THR A 12 16.93 11.20 5.12
CA THR A 12 16.55 12.57 5.49
C THR A 12 15.33 12.99 4.69
N CYS A 13 14.22 13.21 5.37
CA CYS A 13 12.98 13.74 4.82
C CYS A 13 13.02 15.27 4.82
N GLN A 14 12.84 15.85 3.64
CA GLN A 14 12.74 17.30 3.47
C GLN A 14 11.40 17.80 4.02
N SER A 15 11.28 19.11 4.30
CA SER A 15 10.06 19.69 4.90
C SER A 15 8.81 19.55 4.03
N ASP A 16 9.01 19.34 2.73
CA ASP A 16 7.97 19.42 1.71
C ASP A 16 7.71 18.04 1.07
N GLU A 17 8.40 17.00 1.56
CA GLU A 17 8.35 15.64 1.06
C GLU A 17 7.48 14.77 1.97
N SER A 18 6.70 13.87 1.35
CA SER A 18 6.12 12.77 2.09
C SER A 18 7.17 11.69 2.38
N VAL A 19 6.85 10.78 3.30
CA VAL A 19 7.64 9.55 3.53
C VAL A 19 7.80 8.79 2.21
N LEU A 20 6.76 8.70 1.39
CA LEU A 20 6.85 8.02 0.10
C LEU A 20 7.83 8.71 -0.85
N ASP A 21 7.77 10.04 -0.95
CA ASP A 21 8.66 10.80 -1.86
C ASP A 21 10.12 10.64 -1.44
N THR A 22 10.38 10.67 -0.12
CA THR A 22 11.72 10.42 0.44
C THR A 22 12.23 9.04 0.05
N LEU A 23 11.41 7.99 0.23
CA LEU A 23 11.80 6.61 -0.09
C LEU A 23 12.04 6.40 -1.58
N ILE A 24 11.20 6.98 -2.45
CA ILE A 24 11.41 6.93 -3.91
C ILE A 24 12.69 7.66 -4.31
N ARG A 25 12.96 8.84 -3.75
CA ARG A 25 14.16 9.64 -4.05
C ARG A 25 15.44 8.91 -3.66
N GLU A 26 15.39 8.13 -2.58
CA GLU A 26 16.50 7.35 -2.04
C GLU A 26 16.56 5.92 -2.64
N ASP A 27 15.76 5.65 -3.68
CA ASP A 27 15.71 4.36 -4.40
C ASP A 27 15.35 3.15 -3.52
N VAL A 28 14.52 3.38 -2.49
CA VAL A 28 14.03 2.35 -1.58
C VAL A 28 12.83 1.63 -2.21
N ASP A 29 12.86 0.30 -2.18
CA ASP A 29 11.76 -0.52 -2.67
C ASP A 29 10.52 -0.42 -1.77
N ILE A 30 9.58 0.44 -2.18
CA ILE A 30 8.27 0.60 -1.57
C ILE A 30 7.20 0.47 -2.64
N SER A 31 6.13 -0.28 -2.33
CA SER A 31 4.97 -0.38 -3.20
C SER A 31 4.14 0.91 -3.22
N TYR A 32 3.84 1.45 -4.39
CA TYR A 32 2.93 2.60 -4.53
C TYR A 32 2.22 2.60 -5.90
N SER A 33 1.13 3.38 -6.00
CA SER A 33 0.35 3.50 -7.24
C SER A 33 -0.30 4.87 -7.40
N CYS A 34 -1.22 5.26 -6.51
CA CYS A 34 -2.02 6.48 -6.71
C CYS A 34 -1.42 7.76 -6.13
N GLN A 35 -0.51 7.67 -5.16
CA GLN A 35 0.06 8.78 -4.38
C GLN A 35 -0.98 9.76 -3.77
N LYS A 36 -2.24 9.32 -3.64
CA LYS A 36 -3.39 10.12 -3.19
C LYS A 36 -4.14 9.47 -2.02
N GLY A 37 -3.55 8.44 -1.43
CA GLY A 37 -4.13 7.72 -0.29
C GLY A 37 -5.34 6.83 -0.60
N THR A 38 -5.67 6.58 -1.87
CA THR A 38 -6.84 5.75 -2.24
C THR A 38 -6.47 4.29 -2.43
N CYS A 39 -5.37 3.97 -3.15
CA CYS A 39 -5.01 2.59 -3.48
C CYS A 39 -4.52 1.77 -2.28
N HIS A 40 -4.08 2.42 -1.20
CA HIS A 40 -3.45 1.81 -0.02
C HIS A 40 -2.18 0.98 -0.29
N SER A 41 -1.60 1.01 -1.50
CA SER A 41 -0.38 0.22 -1.82
C SER A 41 0.85 0.65 -1.03
N CYS A 42 0.95 1.93 -0.66
CA CYS A 42 2.05 2.48 0.15
C CYS A 42 1.81 2.36 1.66
N LEU A 43 1.09 1.32 2.09
CA LEU A 43 0.87 1.08 3.51
C LEU A 43 2.22 0.80 4.18
N SER A 44 2.45 1.45 5.32
CA SER A 44 3.66 1.33 6.14
C SER A 44 3.27 1.36 7.60
N ARG A 45 4.15 0.89 8.49
CA ARG A 45 3.88 0.86 9.92
C ARG A 45 4.89 1.70 10.68
N SER A 46 4.41 2.56 11.59
CA SER A 46 5.28 3.32 12.49
C SER A 46 5.71 2.44 13.66
N ILE A 47 7.00 2.50 14.00
CA ILE A 47 7.61 1.81 15.13
C ILE A 47 7.86 2.84 16.24
N GLY A 48 7.39 2.54 17.46
CA GLY A 48 7.54 3.44 18.60
C GLY A 48 6.48 4.56 18.63
N SER A 49 6.60 5.58 17.78
CA SER A 49 5.71 6.74 17.77
C SER A 49 4.44 6.50 16.94
N ALA A 50 3.38 7.28 17.21
CA ALA A 50 2.19 7.29 16.36
C ALA A 50 2.48 8.12 15.10
N PRO A 51 2.04 7.67 13.92
CA PRO A 51 2.11 8.49 12.70
C PRO A 51 1.13 9.67 12.78
N PRO A 52 1.33 10.72 11.96
CA PRO A 52 0.35 11.81 11.82
C PRO A 52 -1.04 11.28 11.48
N GLU A 53 -2.09 11.85 12.08
CA GLU A 53 -3.47 11.39 11.88
C GLU A 53 -3.90 11.48 10.41
N ALA A 54 -3.44 12.51 9.71
CA ALA A 54 -3.69 12.70 8.28
C ALA A 54 -3.18 11.50 7.44
N ALA A 55 -2.08 10.87 7.86
CA ALA A 55 -1.50 9.71 7.19
C ALA A 55 -2.31 8.43 7.39
N GLN A 56 -3.23 8.42 8.36
CA GLN A 56 -4.10 7.27 8.66
C GLN A 56 -5.51 7.41 8.06
N LYS A 57 -5.76 8.44 7.26
CA LYS A 57 -7.05 8.67 6.62
C LYS A 57 -7.39 7.51 5.67
N GLY A 58 -8.61 6.96 5.82
CA GLY A 58 -9.08 5.83 5.01
C GLY A 58 -8.71 4.44 5.56
N LEU A 59 -7.88 4.35 6.59
CA LEU A 59 -7.52 3.07 7.22
C LEU A 59 -8.60 2.59 8.21
N LYS A 60 -8.71 1.28 8.37
CA LYS A 60 -9.57 0.65 9.40
C LYS A 60 -9.03 0.94 10.80
N ASP A 61 -9.90 0.98 11.81
CA ASP A 61 -9.49 1.24 13.20
C ASP A 61 -8.49 0.22 13.74
N THR A 62 -8.59 -1.04 13.29
CA THR A 62 -7.61 -2.08 13.64
C THR A 62 -6.21 -1.74 13.12
N GLN A 63 -6.11 -1.27 11.88
CA GLN A 63 -4.85 -0.83 11.27
C GLN A 63 -4.30 0.43 11.95
N LYS A 64 -5.18 1.40 12.26
CA LYS A 64 -4.78 2.61 13.00
C LYS A 64 -4.18 2.29 14.36
N ARG A 65 -4.81 1.38 15.14
CA ARG A 65 -4.30 0.91 16.44
C ARG A 65 -2.95 0.20 16.32
N GLN A 66 -2.72 -0.50 15.21
CA GLN A 66 -1.44 -1.13 14.88
C GLN A 66 -0.41 -0.13 14.32
N LYS A 67 -0.73 1.18 14.30
CA LYS A 67 0.14 2.26 13.81
C LYS A 67 0.48 2.17 12.33
N TYR A 68 -0.39 1.56 11.53
CA TYR A 68 -0.30 1.64 10.08
C TYR A 68 -0.64 3.03 9.58
N PHE A 69 0.00 3.44 8.49
CA PHE A 69 -0.20 4.71 7.81
C PHE A 69 0.07 4.57 6.32
N LEU A 70 -0.38 5.54 5.53
CA LEU A 70 -0.13 5.63 4.10
C LEU A 70 1.07 6.55 3.87
N ALA A 71 2.17 6.02 3.35
CA ALA A 71 3.42 6.78 3.19
C ALA A 71 3.26 8.03 2.31
N CYS A 72 2.39 7.99 1.30
CA CYS A 72 2.09 9.15 0.42
C CYS A 72 1.34 10.29 1.13
N LEU A 73 0.72 10.02 2.28
CA LEU A 73 0.00 11.02 3.06
C LEU A 73 0.77 11.41 4.34
N CYS A 74 1.96 10.83 4.55
CA CYS A 74 2.72 11.00 5.77
C CYS A 74 3.79 12.06 5.58
N TYR A 75 3.60 13.21 6.22
CA TYR A 75 4.61 14.24 6.37
C TYR A 75 5.10 14.17 7.82
N PRO A 76 6.31 13.66 8.08
CA PRO A 76 6.77 13.46 9.44
C PRO A 76 6.91 14.79 10.17
N GLU A 77 6.36 14.90 11.38
CA GLU A 77 6.49 16.09 12.24
C GLU A 77 7.73 16.02 13.15
N ALA A 78 8.27 14.81 13.34
CA ALA A 78 9.48 14.51 14.08
C ALA A 78 10.18 13.29 13.45
N ASP A 79 11.38 12.96 13.96
CA ASP A 79 12.08 11.72 13.58
C ASP A 79 11.17 10.49 13.79
N MET A 80 11.17 9.60 12.80
CA MET A 80 10.22 8.51 12.71
C MET A 80 10.92 7.21 12.33
N GLN A 81 10.64 6.15 13.08
CA GLN A 81 11.07 4.80 12.71
C GLN A 81 9.91 4.09 12.03
N ILE A 82 10.17 3.48 10.87
CA ILE A 82 9.13 2.84 10.07
C ILE A 82 9.52 1.40 9.73
N LYS A 83 8.51 0.59 9.43
CA LYS A 83 8.67 -0.75 8.86
C LYS A 83 7.77 -0.84 7.63
N LEU A 84 8.33 -1.28 6.51
CA LEU A 84 7.55 -1.71 5.36
C LEU A 84 6.88 -3.05 5.72
N PRO A 85 5.57 -3.21 5.44
CA PRO A 85 4.87 -4.42 5.80
C PRO A 85 5.48 -5.63 5.10
N ASP A 86 5.58 -6.73 5.83
CA ASP A 86 5.91 -8.01 5.20
C ASP A 86 4.77 -8.34 4.22
N GLN A 87 5.10 -8.67 2.97
CA GLN A 87 4.09 -8.89 1.93
C GLN A 87 3.07 -9.96 2.34
N SER A 88 3.47 -10.94 3.15
CA SER A 88 2.60 -11.98 3.72
C SER A 88 1.58 -11.48 4.74
N GLU A 89 1.76 -10.29 5.35
CA GLU A 89 0.81 -9.70 6.30
C GLU A 89 -0.32 -8.93 5.58
N ILE A 90 -0.16 -8.60 4.30
CA ILE A 90 -1.07 -7.72 3.55
C ILE A 90 -1.68 -8.40 2.32
N PHE A 91 -0.93 -9.26 1.65
CA PHE A 91 -1.37 -9.93 0.44
C PHE A 91 -1.76 -11.38 0.73
N SER A 92 -2.94 -11.75 0.25
CA SER A 92 -3.36 -13.14 0.16
C SER A 92 -2.91 -13.72 -1.18
N GLN A 93 -2.53 -14.99 -1.17
CA GLN A 93 -2.25 -15.69 -2.43
C GLN A 93 -3.53 -15.82 -3.26
N GLY A 94 -3.41 -15.51 -4.55
CA GLY A 94 -4.46 -15.66 -5.54
C GLY A 94 -3.97 -16.50 -6.72
N LYS A 95 -4.84 -17.36 -7.26
CA LYS A 95 -4.56 -18.17 -8.44
C LYS A 95 -5.35 -17.65 -9.64
N VAL A 96 -4.69 -17.41 -10.76
CA VAL A 96 -5.38 -17.12 -12.02
C VAL A 96 -6.06 -18.38 -12.52
N ILE A 97 -7.38 -18.34 -12.65
CA ILE A 97 -8.20 -19.47 -13.14
C ILE A 97 -8.74 -19.23 -14.55
N ILE A 98 -8.90 -17.97 -14.97
CA ILE A 98 -9.27 -17.60 -16.34
C ILE A 98 -8.45 -16.37 -16.76
N HIS A 99 -7.92 -16.40 -17.98
CA HIS A 99 -7.39 -15.24 -18.70
C HIS A 99 -7.92 -15.27 -20.15
N GLU A 100 -8.84 -14.38 -20.50
CA GLU A 100 -9.51 -14.37 -21.80
C GLU A 100 -9.55 -12.95 -22.38
N MET A 101 -9.10 -12.78 -23.62
CA MET A 101 -9.26 -11.50 -24.31
C MET A 101 -10.72 -11.33 -24.74
N LEU A 102 -11.42 -10.36 -24.14
CA LEU A 102 -12.79 -10.03 -24.52
C LEU A 102 -12.85 -9.24 -25.85
N ASN A 103 -11.76 -8.52 -26.15
CA ASN A 103 -11.55 -7.78 -27.38
C ASN A 103 -10.04 -7.48 -27.54
N TYR A 104 -9.65 -6.57 -28.44
CA TYR A 104 -8.24 -6.28 -28.73
C TYR A 104 -7.45 -5.61 -27.58
N ASN A 105 -8.12 -5.05 -26.55
CA ASN A 105 -7.46 -4.32 -25.46
C ASN A 105 -8.03 -4.59 -24.06
N THR A 106 -8.95 -5.56 -23.92
CA THR A 106 -9.60 -5.88 -22.65
C THR A 106 -9.43 -7.35 -22.33
N LEU A 107 -8.84 -7.65 -21.17
CA LEU A 107 -8.65 -9.01 -20.65
C LEU A 107 -9.64 -9.26 -19.49
N LEU A 108 -10.40 -10.34 -19.59
CA LEU A 108 -11.09 -10.94 -18.45
C LEU A 108 -10.10 -11.78 -17.66
N LEU A 109 -9.85 -11.38 -16.43
CA LEU A 109 -9.05 -12.14 -15.47
C LEU A 109 -9.97 -12.62 -14.34
N LYS A 110 -10.04 -13.93 -14.11
CA LYS A 110 -10.67 -14.49 -12.90
C LYS A 110 -9.61 -15.04 -11.96
N LEU A 111 -9.73 -14.66 -10.71
CA LEU A 111 -8.82 -15.01 -9.63
C LEU A 111 -9.57 -15.83 -8.58
N GLU A 112 -8.96 -16.91 -8.14
CA GLU A 112 -9.37 -17.65 -6.95
C GLU A 112 -8.49 -17.20 -5.77
N CYS A 113 -9.10 -16.64 -4.73
CA CYS A 113 -8.41 -16.13 -3.53
C CYS A 113 -8.99 -16.81 -2.29
N GLN A 114 -8.14 -17.23 -1.34
CA GLN A 114 -8.59 -18.01 -0.18
C GLN A 114 -9.24 -17.15 0.93
N ASP A 115 -8.83 -15.89 1.06
CA ASP A 115 -9.17 -15.06 2.22
C ASP A 115 -10.19 -13.95 1.95
N ILE A 116 -10.59 -13.75 0.69
CA ILE A 116 -11.58 -12.72 0.34
C ILE A 116 -12.98 -13.32 0.42
N LYS A 117 -13.59 -13.21 1.61
CA LYS A 117 -14.94 -13.74 1.86
C LYS A 117 -16.06 -12.71 1.71
N GLU A 118 -15.75 -11.44 1.92
CA GLU A 118 -16.74 -10.37 1.92
C GLU A 118 -16.18 -9.12 1.21
N TYR A 119 -16.94 -8.57 0.28
CA TYR A 119 -16.66 -7.31 -0.39
C TYR A 119 -17.97 -6.62 -0.80
N TYR A 120 -17.90 -5.33 -1.06
CA TYR A 120 -19.04 -4.50 -1.47
C TYR A 120 -18.87 -4.05 -2.92
N ALA A 121 -20.00 -3.89 -3.62
CA ALA A 121 -20.00 -3.35 -4.97
C ALA A 121 -19.30 -1.98 -5.04
N GLY A 122 -18.48 -1.78 -6.08
CA GLY A 122 -17.67 -0.57 -6.26
C GLY A 122 -16.28 -0.61 -5.59
N GLN A 123 -15.95 -1.67 -4.84
CA GLN A 123 -14.60 -1.87 -4.33
C GLN A 123 -13.63 -2.35 -5.43
N PHE A 124 -12.33 -2.25 -5.12
CA PHE A 124 -11.24 -2.73 -5.95
C PHE A 124 -10.27 -3.57 -5.11
N VAL A 125 -9.48 -4.39 -5.80
CA VAL A 125 -8.36 -5.13 -5.22
C VAL A 125 -7.04 -4.64 -5.80
N ASN A 126 -5.95 -4.84 -5.06
CA ASN A 126 -4.60 -4.61 -5.58
C ASN A 126 -3.99 -5.96 -5.96
N LEU A 127 -3.56 -6.06 -7.21
CA LEU A 127 -2.81 -7.22 -7.70
C LEU A 127 -1.33 -6.86 -7.74
N GLN A 128 -0.51 -7.69 -7.09
CA GLN A 128 0.94 -7.60 -7.11
C GLN A 128 1.51 -8.72 -7.98
N ARG A 129 2.48 -8.37 -8.83
CA ARG A 129 3.30 -9.33 -9.58
C ARG A 129 4.57 -9.69 -8.82
N ASP A 130 5.22 -10.76 -9.25
CA ASP A 130 6.48 -11.25 -8.65
C ASP A 130 7.63 -10.22 -8.70
N ASP A 131 7.57 -9.26 -9.62
CA ASP A 131 8.53 -8.15 -9.74
C ASP A 131 8.17 -6.95 -8.83
N GLY A 132 7.19 -7.10 -7.94
CA GLY A 132 6.76 -6.06 -7.01
C GLY A 132 5.74 -5.07 -7.60
N LEU A 133 5.43 -5.13 -8.90
CA LEU A 133 4.51 -4.17 -9.52
C LEU A 133 3.08 -4.35 -8.99
N ILE A 134 2.50 -3.27 -8.44
CA ILE A 134 1.14 -3.27 -7.91
C ILE A 134 0.21 -2.38 -8.73
N ARG A 135 -0.97 -2.90 -9.08
CA ARG A 135 -2.04 -2.13 -9.72
C ARG A 135 -3.41 -2.44 -9.11
N SER A 136 -4.26 -1.42 -9.09
CA SER A 136 -5.62 -1.49 -8.57
C SER A 136 -6.59 -1.87 -9.69
N TYR A 137 -7.46 -2.85 -9.45
CA TYR A 137 -8.50 -3.30 -10.38
C TYR A 137 -9.84 -3.41 -9.65
N SER A 138 -10.87 -2.77 -10.20
CA SER A 138 -12.25 -2.88 -9.67
C SER A 138 -12.75 -4.32 -9.75
N ILE A 139 -13.46 -4.75 -8.72
CA ILE A 139 -14.07 -6.08 -8.69
C ILE A 139 -15.27 -6.07 -9.64
N ALA A 140 -15.26 -6.96 -10.64
CA ALA A 140 -16.25 -6.97 -11.72
C ALA A 140 -17.39 -7.99 -11.53
N ASN A 141 -17.32 -8.84 -10.50
CA ASN A 141 -18.37 -9.79 -10.14
C ASN A 141 -19.24 -9.28 -8.97
N VAL A 142 -20.39 -9.92 -8.78
CA VAL A 142 -21.32 -9.62 -7.68
C VAL A 142 -20.83 -10.25 -6.36
N PRO A 143 -20.94 -9.54 -5.22
CA PRO A 143 -20.64 -10.06 -3.88
C PRO A 143 -21.22 -11.43 -3.59
#